data_AF-A0A934E2I8-F1
#
_entry.id   AF-A0A934E2I8-F1
#
_cell.length_a   1.000
_cell.length_b   1.000
_cell.length_c   1.000
_cell.angle_alpha   90.00
_cell.angle_beta   90.00
_cell.angle_gamma   90.00
#
_symmetry.space_group_name_H-M   'P 1'
#
loop_
_entity.id
_entity.type
_entity.pdbx_description
1 polymer ?
#
loop_
_entity_poly.entity_id
_entity_poly.type
_entity_poly.pdbx_seq_one_letter_code
_entity_poly.pdbx_strand_id
1 'polypeptide(L)'
;MITAESTGTATPPLTARRPQSGIDLKSRLALIGLIDEQLRSKAARAPVLVDLFGELNGLIDATVDGSKINRLNLDTRASGFHIIEITSDSGANLGRMNLLYLNKPIACYYLVYVEVLPFFRKKGLGHRILSHFRGFLDEKGAVGILNNVIPRNDPTYAIYFKQAWEPIEQVVGRSVKAGEENFMVYIPPQLRKKNLIEPVRKLLMHLNRKRAAIEMRDNETMVKGALFEFKELNLALSAYFQPEIEKRSANPFMRFMFTRFASEFIRFRREIGELIGYTGGESTEQIELPKEIADLFVKNVAPKDLTGDTISFIGDRTVWMPLMRALELQPALAIEALPNLLQPRLRKWLKAGNMDAGHDFTIGDLMDLGYDPTRLKEITLDGEPFVLHRISRRMLPEYKEKQKRMEQLSLAMGTRQVMGAHLLLNKPLAVIQDMGNAYVLRRKIAAIGWDEAQEQIQQDPQLQRLNREMRLEQLLLATVRAAGSVLMESVGIEAKTVFEKFSWMISWDLEANRPRLFMDYSGPVFESIWIT
;
A
#
# COMPACT_ATOMS: atom_id res chain seq x y z
N MET A 1 -39.32 31.64 11.88
CA MET A 1 -39.58 31.07 13.23
C MET A 1 -40.15 29.67 13.07
N ILE A 2 -39.28 28.67 12.93
CA ILE A 2 -39.52 27.27 13.31
C ILE A 2 -38.16 26.82 13.85
N THR A 3 -38.07 26.73 15.17
CA THR A 3 -36.91 26.24 15.91
C THR A 3 -36.84 24.73 15.78
N ALA A 4 -35.86 24.23 15.02
CA ALA A 4 -35.48 22.83 15.06
C ALA A 4 -34.48 22.65 16.21
N GLU A 5 -34.95 22.09 17.31
CA GLU A 5 -34.10 21.63 18.42
C GLU A 5 -33.12 20.58 17.89
N SER A 6 -31.82 20.90 17.96
CA SER A 6 -30.76 19.91 17.78
C SER A 6 -30.76 18.98 19.00
N THR A 7 -31.53 17.91 18.94
CA THR A 7 -31.33 16.77 19.83
C THR A 7 -30.08 16.03 19.35
N GLY A 8 -28.95 16.35 19.95
CA GLY A 8 -27.74 15.54 19.87
C GLY A 8 -28.04 14.17 20.46
N THR A 9 -28.42 13.21 19.61
CA THR A 9 -28.46 11.80 20.00
C THR A 9 -27.03 11.35 20.27
N ALA A 10 -26.65 11.33 21.55
CA ALA A 10 -25.45 10.67 22.00
C ALA A 10 -25.52 9.20 21.55
N THR A 11 -24.61 8.81 20.65
CA THR A 11 -24.42 7.40 20.30
C THR A 11 -24.14 6.65 21.61
N PRO A 12 -24.92 5.62 21.98
CA PRO A 12 -24.64 4.86 23.20
C PRO A 12 -23.23 4.26 23.10
N PRO A 13 -22.46 4.24 24.21
CA PRO A 13 -21.12 3.66 24.20
C PRO A 13 -21.20 2.19 23.75
N LEU A 14 -20.29 1.78 22.88
CA LEU A 14 -20.25 0.39 22.44
C LEU A 14 -19.99 -0.49 23.67
N THR A 15 -20.90 -1.42 23.93
CA THR A 15 -20.85 -2.29 25.11
C THR A 15 -19.69 -3.28 25.02
N ALA A 16 -19.11 -3.61 26.16
CA ALA A 16 -18.03 -4.59 26.23
C ALA A 16 -18.48 -5.93 25.63
N ARG A 17 -17.71 -6.44 24.66
CA ARG A 17 -17.93 -7.78 24.11
C ARG A 17 -17.43 -8.82 25.10
N ARG A 18 -18.22 -9.88 25.33
CA ARG A 18 -17.72 -11.05 26.03
C ARG A 18 -16.62 -11.68 25.18
N PRO A 19 -15.51 -12.17 25.77
CA PRO A 19 -14.47 -12.87 25.03
C PRO A 19 -15.10 -14.01 24.22
N GLN A 20 -15.02 -13.94 22.90
CA GLN A 20 -15.45 -15.05 22.06
C GLN A 20 -14.42 -16.17 22.18
N SER A 21 -14.77 -17.20 22.96
CA SER A 21 -14.04 -18.47 23.04
C SER A 21 -14.16 -19.17 21.68
N GLY A 22 -13.25 -18.88 20.75
CA GLY A 22 -13.27 -19.47 19.41
C GLY A 22 -12.34 -18.82 18.39
N ILE A 23 -11.91 -17.57 18.60
CA ILE A 23 -10.98 -16.91 17.67
C ILE A 23 -9.55 -17.23 18.06
N ASP A 24 -8.84 -17.93 17.16
CA ASP A 24 -7.44 -18.29 17.32
C ASP A 24 -6.51 -17.06 17.27
N LEU A 25 -5.25 -17.23 17.69
CA LEU A 25 -4.29 -16.12 17.74
C LEU A 25 -4.07 -15.49 16.36
N LYS A 26 -3.99 -16.31 15.30
CA LYS A 26 -3.79 -15.86 13.92
C LYS A 26 -4.91 -14.90 13.49
N SER A 27 -6.16 -15.29 13.70
CA SER A 27 -7.35 -14.50 13.37
C SER A 27 -7.41 -13.22 14.21
N ARG A 28 -7.10 -13.29 15.52
CA ARG A 28 -7.02 -12.09 16.37
C ARG A 28 -5.99 -11.09 15.85
N LEU A 29 -4.78 -11.55 15.51
CA LEU A 29 -3.74 -10.69 14.96
C LEU A 29 -4.15 -10.10 13.60
N ALA A 30 -4.80 -10.87 12.74
CA ALA A 30 -5.29 -10.39 11.46
C ALA A 30 -6.36 -9.30 11.62
N LEU A 31 -7.32 -9.48 12.54
CA LEU A 31 -8.34 -8.49 12.88
C LEU A 31 -7.72 -7.20 13.46
N ILE A 32 -6.77 -7.33 14.40
CA ILE A 32 -6.01 -6.18 14.91
C ILE A 32 -5.22 -5.50 13.79
N GLY A 33 -4.77 -6.28 12.81
CA GLY A 33 -4.12 -5.85 11.58
C GLY A 33 -4.86 -4.72 10.87
N LEU A 34 -6.20 -4.78 10.81
CA LEU A 34 -7.06 -3.80 10.15
C LEU A 34 -7.13 -2.45 10.88
N ILE A 35 -6.86 -2.45 12.19
CA ILE A 35 -6.83 -1.25 13.03
C ILE A 35 -5.45 -0.59 12.90
N ASP A 36 -5.41 0.69 12.55
CA ASP A 36 -4.15 1.44 12.41
C ASP A 36 -3.32 1.39 13.70
N GLU A 37 -2.00 1.20 13.58
CA GLU A 37 -1.08 0.98 14.72
C GLU A 37 -1.16 2.07 15.79
N GLN A 38 -1.39 3.32 15.39
CA GLN A 38 -1.55 4.44 16.32
C GLN A 38 -2.90 4.43 17.07
N LEU A 39 -3.93 3.82 16.49
CA LEU A 39 -5.20 3.57 17.18
C LEU A 39 -5.08 2.38 18.13
N ARG A 40 -4.20 1.40 17.86
CA ARG A 40 -4.02 0.19 18.69
C ARG A 40 -3.70 0.47 20.15
N SER A 41 -2.88 1.49 20.43
CA SER A 41 -2.50 1.84 21.81
C SER A 41 -3.69 2.31 22.68
N LYS A 42 -4.69 2.95 22.06
CA LYS A 42 -5.94 3.36 22.71
C LYS A 42 -7.02 2.27 22.60
N ALA A 43 -7.09 1.61 21.44
CA ALA A 43 -7.98 0.48 21.17
C ALA A 43 -7.76 -0.71 22.11
N ALA A 44 -6.52 -0.94 22.57
CA ALA A 44 -6.23 -1.95 23.59
C ALA A 44 -6.93 -1.70 24.94
N ARG A 45 -7.41 -0.46 25.17
CA ARG A 45 -8.19 -0.07 26.35
C ARG A 45 -9.68 0.12 26.04
N ALA A 46 -10.08 0.03 24.77
CA ALA A 46 -11.47 0.20 24.36
C ALA A 46 -12.28 -1.06 24.75
N PRO A 47 -13.39 -0.93 25.51
CA PRO A 47 -14.19 -2.08 25.98
C PRO A 47 -14.61 -3.06 24.89
N VAL A 48 -14.79 -2.56 23.67
CA VAL A 48 -15.20 -3.32 22.46
C VAL A 48 -14.12 -4.28 21.97
N LEU A 49 -12.86 -4.01 22.31
CA LEU A 49 -11.68 -4.71 21.77
C LEU A 49 -10.84 -5.39 22.84
N VAL A 50 -11.25 -5.32 24.11
CA VAL A 50 -10.56 -5.99 25.23
C VAL A 50 -10.40 -7.48 24.96
N ASP A 51 -11.35 -8.11 24.27
CA ASP A 51 -11.29 -9.51 23.86
C ASP A 51 -10.21 -9.82 22.82
N LEU A 52 -9.95 -8.91 21.88
CA LEU A 52 -8.88 -9.08 20.88
C LEU A 52 -7.49 -8.85 21.47
N PHE A 53 -7.33 -7.88 22.38
CA PHE A 53 -6.04 -7.50 22.96
C PHE A 53 -5.69 -8.22 24.29
N GLY A 54 -6.68 -8.82 24.96
CA GLY A 54 -6.49 -9.55 26.20
C GLY A 54 -5.51 -10.71 26.04
N GLU A 55 -4.54 -10.80 26.95
CA GLU A 55 -3.50 -11.86 26.99
C GLU A 55 -2.59 -11.92 25.75
N LEU A 56 -2.73 -11.01 24.80
CA LEU A 56 -2.09 -11.06 23.49
C LEU A 56 -0.57 -11.05 23.56
N ASN A 57 0.02 -10.22 24.44
CA ASN A 57 1.48 -10.17 24.58
C ASN A 57 2.05 -11.48 25.12
N GLY A 58 1.38 -12.08 26.11
CA GLY A 58 1.79 -13.39 26.66
C GLY A 58 1.68 -14.49 25.61
N LEU A 59 0.61 -14.47 24.80
CA LEU A 59 0.43 -15.41 23.69
C LEU A 59 1.47 -15.20 22.58
N ILE A 60 1.79 -13.95 22.21
CA ILE A 60 2.83 -13.64 21.22
C ILE A 60 4.20 -14.12 21.70
N ASP A 61 4.59 -13.78 22.93
CA ASP A 61 5.90 -14.14 23.47
C ASP A 61 6.03 -15.67 23.60
N ALA A 62 5.01 -16.35 24.13
CA ALA A 62 4.97 -17.82 24.19
C ALA A 62 5.02 -18.47 22.80
N THR A 63 4.36 -17.88 21.80
CA THR A 63 4.35 -18.37 20.41
C THR A 63 5.71 -18.21 19.74
N VAL A 64 6.43 -17.11 20.02
CA VAL A 64 7.79 -16.89 19.52
C VAL A 64 8.77 -17.86 20.21
N ASP A 65 8.67 -18.01 21.52
CA ASP A 65 9.55 -18.89 22.29
C ASP A 65 9.39 -20.36 21.86
N GLY A 66 8.15 -20.82 21.66
CA GLY A 66 7.82 -22.15 21.12
C GLY A 66 7.90 -22.27 19.59
N SER A 67 8.44 -21.28 18.86
CA SER A 67 8.51 -21.38 17.40
C SER A 67 9.50 -22.47 16.94
N LYS A 68 9.04 -23.32 16.03
CA LYS A 68 9.86 -24.35 15.38
C LYS A 68 10.04 -23.98 13.92
N ILE A 69 11.29 -23.82 13.50
CA ILE A 69 11.60 -23.74 12.08
C ILE A 69 11.56 -25.17 11.56
N ASN A 70 10.61 -25.47 10.67
CA ASN A 70 10.50 -26.79 10.07
C ASN A 70 11.85 -27.19 9.48
N ARG A 71 12.28 -28.45 9.75
CA ARG A 71 13.50 -28.99 9.17
C ARG A 71 13.43 -28.80 7.66
N LEU A 72 14.48 -28.24 7.08
CA LEU A 72 14.54 -27.88 5.66
C LEU A 72 14.51 -29.14 4.78
N ASN A 73 13.33 -29.72 4.61
CA ASN A 73 13.07 -30.84 3.72
C ASN A 73 12.76 -30.26 2.35
N LEU A 74 13.81 -30.10 1.57
CA LEU A 74 13.73 -29.62 0.20
C LEU A 74 13.30 -30.79 -0.68
N ASP A 75 11.99 -31.05 -0.75
CA ASP A 75 11.48 -31.95 -1.79
C ASP A 75 11.89 -31.41 -3.16
N THR A 76 12.40 -32.32 -3.99
CA THR A 76 12.98 -32.05 -5.31
C THR A 76 11.90 -31.64 -6.30
N ARG A 77 11.35 -30.44 -6.14
CA ARG A 77 10.56 -29.78 -7.19
C ARG A 77 11.50 -29.52 -8.36
N ALA A 78 11.07 -29.88 -9.58
CA ALA A 78 11.85 -29.82 -10.83
C ALA A 78 12.45 -28.45 -11.21
N SER A 79 12.22 -27.41 -10.41
CA SER A 79 12.53 -26.02 -10.70
C SER A 79 13.48 -25.36 -9.68
N GLY A 80 13.91 -26.08 -8.64
CA GLY A 80 14.86 -25.58 -7.63
C GLY A 80 14.33 -24.48 -6.70
N PHE A 81 13.08 -24.05 -6.85
CA PHE A 81 12.44 -23.10 -5.93
C PHE A 81 11.82 -23.82 -4.74
N HIS A 82 12.08 -23.30 -3.56
CA HIS A 82 11.60 -23.84 -2.29
C HIS A 82 11.01 -22.71 -1.44
N ILE A 83 9.90 -23.01 -0.78
CA ILE A 83 9.24 -22.12 0.18
C ILE A 83 9.31 -22.83 1.51
N ILE A 84 9.76 -22.11 2.54
CA ILE A 84 9.86 -22.63 3.89
C ILE A 84 9.02 -21.74 4.79
N GLU A 85 7.99 -22.33 5.37
CA GLU A 85 7.14 -21.68 6.36
C GLU A 85 7.76 -21.84 7.75
N ILE A 86 7.77 -20.75 8.51
CA ILE A 86 8.18 -20.72 9.90
C ILE A 86 6.92 -20.75 10.73
N THR A 87 6.68 -21.87 11.41
CA THR A 87 5.45 -22.08 12.17
C THR A 87 5.71 -22.05 13.68
N SER A 88 4.70 -21.64 14.44
CA SER A 88 4.67 -21.90 15.88
C SER A 88 4.45 -23.38 16.18
N ASP A 89 4.63 -23.79 17.43
CA ASP A 89 4.19 -25.10 17.93
C ASP A 89 2.69 -25.37 17.72
N SER A 90 1.88 -24.32 17.65
CA SER A 90 0.44 -24.40 17.34
C SER A 90 0.12 -24.46 15.84
N GLY A 91 1.13 -24.46 14.96
CA GLY A 91 0.97 -24.48 13.51
C GLY A 91 0.67 -23.12 12.87
N ALA A 92 0.68 -22.02 13.64
CA ALA A 92 0.48 -20.69 13.09
C ALA A 92 1.72 -20.24 12.30
N ASN A 93 1.54 -19.77 11.07
CA ASN A 93 2.63 -19.21 10.27
C ASN A 93 3.08 -17.85 10.86
N LEU A 94 4.36 -17.74 11.20
CA LEU A 94 5.00 -16.56 11.78
C LEU A 94 5.83 -15.78 10.75
N GLY A 95 6.12 -16.41 9.62
CA GLY A 95 6.98 -15.90 8.57
C GLY A 95 7.30 -16.95 7.51
N ARG A 96 7.90 -16.53 6.42
CA ARG A 96 8.30 -17.41 5.31
C ARG A 96 9.65 -17.03 4.73
N MET A 97 10.28 -18.01 4.09
CA MET A 97 11.53 -17.84 3.38
C MET A 97 11.45 -18.51 2.02
N ASN A 98 11.74 -17.75 0.96
CA ASN A 98 11.77 -18.22 -0.41
C ASN A 98 13.22 -18.42 -0.85
N LEU A 99 13.54 -19.62 -1.33
CA LEU A 99 14.87 -20.03 -1.76
C LEU A 99 14.86 -20.49 -3.21
N LEU A 100 15.97 -20.25 -3.91
CA LEU A 100 16.29 -20.84 -5.19
C LEU A 100 17.60 -21.62 -5.09
N TYR A 101 17.55 -22.92 -5.36
CA TYR A 101 18.73 -23.77 -5.46
C TYR A 101 19.34 -23.73 -6.86
N LEU A 102 20.64 -23.50 -6.92
CA LEU A 102 21.48 -23.54 -8.11
C LEU A 102 22.62 -24.54 -7.87
N ASN A 103 22.81 -25.50 -8.77
CA ASN A 103 23.87 -26.52 -8.63
C ASN A 103 25.12 -26.24 -9.47
N LYS A 104 25.10 -25.22 -10.33
CA LYS A 104 26.21 -24.84 -11.21
C LYS A 104 26.52 -23.35 -11.08
N PRO A 105 27.81 -22.96 -11.07
CA PRO A 105 29.02 -23.79 -11.06
C PRO A 105 29.36 -24.43 -9.70
N ILE A 106 28.71 -24.00 -8.62
CA ILE A 106 28.83 -24.56 -7.28
C ILE A 106 27.44 -24.62 -6.66
N ALA A 107 27.21 -25.55 -5.73
CA ALA A 107 25.96 -25.62 -4.98
C ALA A 107 25.73 -24.27 -4.25
N CYS A 108 24.59 -23.66 -4.53
CA CYS A 108 24.22 -22.36 -4.02
C CYS A 108 22.72 -22.32 -3.72
N TYR A 109 22.38 -21.71 -2.58
CA TYR A 109 21.00 -21.32 -2.26
C TYR A 109 20.91 -19.81 -2.29
N TYR A 110 20.16 -19.28 -3.24
CA TYR A 110 19.81 -17.89 -3.32
C TYR A 110 18.57 -17.63 -2.45
N LEU A 111 18.73 -16.81 -1.42
CA LEU A 111 17.66 -16.31 -0.58
C LEU A 111 16.94 -15.19 -1.31
N VAL A 112 15.79 -15.52 -1.89
CA VAL A 112 14.99 -14.59 -2.70
C VAL A 112 14.32 -13.57 -1.78
N TYR A 113 13.67 -14.05 -0.72
CA TYR A 113 12.87 -13.22 0.18
C TYR A 113 12.74 -13.86 1.56
N VAL A 114 12.67 -13.01 2.59
CA VAL A 114 12.33 -13.39 3.97
C VAL A 114 11.26 -12.46 4.48
N GLU A 115 10.18 -13.05 5.00
CA GLU A 115 9.10 -12.31 5.62
C GLU A 115 8.94 -12.74 7.08
N VAL A 116 8.72 -11.75 7.93
CA VAL A 116 8.25 -11.94 9.31
C VAL A 116 7.03 -11.06 9.50
N LEU A 117 5.94 -11.65 10.00
CA LEU A 117 4.70 -10.91 10.23
C LEU A 117 4.96 -9.75 11.21
N PRO A 118 4.32 -8.56 11.01
CA PRO A 118 4.58 -7.35 11.79
C PRO A 118 4.60 -7.55 13.31
N PHE A 119 3.68 -8.37 13.83
CA PHE A 119 3.54 -8.64 15.26
C PHE A 119 4.72 -9.41 15.89
N PHE A 120 5.49 -10.14 15.07
CA PHE A 120 6.67 -10.89 15.52
C PHE A 120 7.99 -10.19 15.16
N ARG A 121 7.94 -9.00 14.54
CA ARG A 121 9.13 -8.19 14.26
C ARG A 121 9.73 -7.66 15.56
N LYS A 122 11.05 -7.43 15.56
CA LYS A 122 11.84 -6.98 16.73
C LYS A 122 11.83 -7.94 17.94
N LYS A 123 11.26 -9.15 17.81
CA LYS A 123 11.28 -10.22 18.81
C LYS A 123 12.38 -11.27 18.57
N GLY A 124 13.37 -10.95 17.74
CA GLY A 124 14.50 -11.86 17.44
C GLY A 124 14.22 -12.96 16.41
N LEU A 125 12.98 -13.12 15.94
CA LEU A 125 12.61 -14.18 14.98
C LEU A 125 13.41 -14.11 13.67
N GLY A 126 13.59 -12.92 13.10
CA GLY A 126 14.43 -12.74 11.90
C GLY A 126 15.88 -13.21 12.09
N HIS A 127 16.45 -12.98 13.28
CA HIS A 127 17.79 -13.47 13.61
C HIS A 127 17.82 -15.00 13.71
N ARG A 128 16.79 -15.61 14.34
CA ARG A 128 16.66 -17.07 14.43
C ARG A 128 16.54 -17.72 13.05
N ILE A 129 15.75 -17.13 12.15
CA ILE A 129 15.57 -17.61 10.76
C ILE A 129 16.90 -17.59 10.02
N LEU A 130 17.61 -16.46 10.05
CA LEU A 130 18.90 -16.33 9.34
C LEU A 130 19.99 -17.23 9.94
N SER A 131 20.01 -17.41 11.26
CA SER A 131 20.93 -18.32 11.93
C SER A 131 20.67 -19.78 11.55
N HIS A 132 19.40 -20.20 11.50
CA HIS A 132 19.01 -21.53 11.06
C HIS A 132 19.34 -21.77 9.58
N PHE A 133 19.07 -20.78 8.72
CA PHE A 133 19.44 -20.86 7.31
C PHE A 133 20.95 -20.99 7.11
N ARG A 134 21.74 -20.24 7.89
CA ARG A 134 23.20 -20.36 7.89
C ARG A 134 23.66 -21.77 8.29
N GLY A 135 23.12 -22.32 9.38
CA GLY A 135 23.43 -23.69 9.80
C GLY A 135 23.13 -24.72 8.72
N PHE A 136 22.03 -24.53 7.98
CA PHE A 136 21.70 -25.36 6.83
C PHE A 136 22.70 -25.23 5.67
N LEU A 137 23.19 -24.03 5.37
CA LEU A 137 24.23 -23.84 4.35
C LEU A 137 25.54 -24.55 4.74
N ASP A 138 25.87 -24.54 6.04
CA ASP A 138 27.02 -25.27 6.59
C ASP A 138 26.85 -26.79 6.47
N GLU A 139 25.67 -27.31 6.82
CA GLU A 139 25.34 -28.74 6.69
C GLU A 139 25.38 -29.21 5.23
N LYS A 140 24.89 -28.38 4.29
CA LYS A 140 24.90 -28.70 2.86
C LYS A 140 26.22 -28.41 2.15
N GLY A 141 27.15 -27.70 2.80
CA GLY A 141 28.38 -27.24 2.17
C GLY A 141 28.13 -26.36 0.93
N ALA A 142 27.09 -25.52 0.98
CA ALA A 142 26.60 -24.74 -0.15
C ALA A 142 26.73 -23.23 0.08
N VAL A 143 27.05 -22.46 -0.96
CA VAL A 143 27.17 -21.00 -0.87
C VAL A 143 25.79 -20.37 -0.71
N GLY A 144 25.65 -19.42 0.21
CA GLY A 144 24.45 -18.58 0.30
C GLY A 144 24.62 -17.30 -0.50
N ILE A 145 23.61 -16.88 -1.26
CA ILE A 145 23.56 -15.53 -1.87
C ILE A 145 22.24 -14.88 -1.47
N LEU A 146 22.23 -13.59 -1.21
CA LEU A 146 21.02 -12.79 -1.00
C LEU A 146 21.20 -11.39 -1.58
N ASN A 147 20.10 -10.70 -1.83
CA ASN A 147 20.12 -9.28 -2.20
C ASN A 147 19.61 -8.44 -1.01
N ASN A 148 20.47 -7.60 -0.43
CA ASN A 148 20.08 -6.77 0.69
C ASN A 148 19.30 -5.54 0.21
N VAL A 149 17.98 -5.67 0.18
CA VAL A 149 17.05 -4.59 -0.20
C VAL A 149 16.71 -3.63 0.95
N ILE A 150 17.27 -3.87 2.14
CA ILE A 150 17.00 -3.02 3.31
C ILE A 150 17.70 -1.66 3.10
N PRO A 151 17.02 -0.52 3.27
CA PRO A 151 17.66 0.80 3.19
C PRO A 151 18.76 0.96 4.23
N ARG A 152 19.88 1.63 3.87
CA ARG A 152 21.05 1.82 4.76
C ARG A 152 20.74 2.55 6.07
N ASN A 153 19.69 3.35 6.07
CA ASN A 153 19.20 4.10 7.23
C ASN A 153 18.25 3.29 8.12
N ASP A 154 17.83 2.09 7.72
CA ASP A 154 17.00 1.22 8.54
C ASP A 154 17.84 0.54 9.65
N PRO A 155 17.37 0.51 10.92
CA PRO A 155 18.07 -0.15 12.02
C PRO A 155 18.37 -1.64 11.79
N THR A 156 17.63 -2.30 10.90
CA THR A 156 17.78 -3.71 10.54
C THR A 156 18.73 -3.95 9.38
N TYR A 157 19.25 -2.90 8.71
CA TYR A 157 20.22 -3.02 7.61
C TYR A 157 21.42 -3.91 7.96
N ALA A 158 21.89 -3.81 9.21
CA ALA A 158 23.05 -4.54 9.70
C ALA A 158 22.76 -6.03 10.03
N ILE A 159 21.52 -6.53 9.86
CA ILE A 159 21.14 -7.87 10.30
C ILE A 159 21.96 -8.98 9.62
N TYR A 160 22.21 -8.85 8.32
CA TYR A 160 22.96 -9.85 7.54
C TYR A 160 24.44 -9.85 7.92
N PHE A 161 25.05 -8.67 8.12
CA PHE A 161 26.44 -8.55 8.59
C PHE A 161 26.64 -9.25 9.94
N LYS A 162 25.69 -9.08 10.87
CA LYS A 162 25.70 -9.77 12.18
C LYS A 162 25.58 -11.29 12.07
N GLN A 163 25.20 -11.82 10.92
CA GLN A 163 25.09 -13.25 10.62
C GLN A 163 26.25 -13.77 9.75
N ALA A 164 27.34 -13.00 9.64
CA ALA A 164 28.53 -13.33 8.84
C ALA A 164 28.26 -13.41 7.32
N TRP A 165 27.25 -12.70 6.84
CA TRP A 165 27.11 -12.40 5.42
C TRP A 165 28.05 -11.26 5.06
N GLU A 166 28.73 -11.40 3.93
CA GLU A 166 29.73 -10.44 3.45
C GLU A 166 29.23 -9.81 2.14
N PRO A 167 29.49 -8.51 1.89
CA PRO A 167 29.27 -7.89 0.59
C PRO A 167 30.02 -8.65 -0.50
N ILE A 168 29.40 -8.79 -1.67
CA ILE A 168 29.94 -9.59 -2.76
C ILE A 168 31.31 -9.10 -3.23
N GLU A 169 31.58 -7.79 -3.12
CA GLU A 169 32.84 -7.14 -3.47
C GLU A 169 34.03 -7.71 -2.68
N GLN A 170 33.78 -8.18 -1.46
CA GLN A 170 34.82 -8.79 -0.61
C GLN A 170 35.28 -10.15 -1.16
N VAL A 171 34.43 -10.81 -1.96
CA VAL A 171 34.74 -12.11 -2.59
C VAL A 171 35.21 -11.94 -4.03
N VAL A 172 34.52 -11.13 -4.85
CA VAL A 172 34.81 -11.03 -6.30
C VAL A 172 35.69 -9.84 -6.69
N GLY A 173 36.03 -8.96 -5.75
CA GLY A 173 36.80 -7.72 -5.95
C GLY A 173 35.95 -6.56 -6.50
N ARG A 174 36.58 -5.39 -6.73
CA ARG A 174 35.92 -4.12 -7.15
C ARG A 174 35.25 -4.13 -8.54
N SER A 175 35.30 -5.23 -9.27
CA SER A 175 34.72 -5.35 -10.63
C SER A 175 33.27 -5.86 -10.61
N VAL A 176 32.46 -5.36 -9.69
CA VAL A 176 31.03 -5.67 -9.59
C VAL A 176 30.26 -4.80 -10.58
N LYS A 177 29.31 -5.37 -11.33
CA LYS A 177 28.55 -4.58 -12.32
C LYS A 177 27.56 -3.66 -11.60
N ALA A 178 27.22 -2.53 -12.24
CA ALA A 178 26.15 -1.66 -11.75
C ALA A 178 24.86 -2.47 -11.54
N GLY A 179 24.28 -2.38 -10.33
CA GLY A 179 23.10 -3.15 -9.94
C GLY A 179 23.37 -4.48 -9.19
N GLU A 180 24.64 -4.85 -8.98
CA GLU A 180 25.03 -6.01 -8.17
C GLU A 180 25.55 -5.62 -6.75
N GLU A 181 25.56 -4.33 -6.42
CA GLU A 181 26.17 -3.73 -5.20
C GLU A 181 25.50 -4.13 -3.88
N ASN A 182 24.27 -4.64 -3.94
CA ASN A 182 23.51 -5.05 -2.77
C ASN A 182 23.59 -6.55 -2.52
N PHE A 183 24.25 -7.31 -3.39
CA PHE A 183 24.41 -8.75 -3.16
C PHE A 183 25.33 -9.00 -1.97
N MET A 184 24.89 -9.93 -1.13
CA MET A 184 25.67 -10.46 -0.04
C MET A 184 25.84 -11.97 -0.23
N VAL A 185 26.98 -12.48 0.24
CA VAL A 185 27.35 -13.88 0.12
C VAL A 185 27.69 -14.44 1.50
N TYR A 186 27.29 -15.68 1.71
CA TYR A 186 27.71 -16.49 2.83
C TYR A 186 28.56 -17.64 2.31
N ILE A 187 29.80 -17.75 2.81
CA ILE A 187 30.72 -18.83 2.47
C ILE A 187 30.84 -19.77 3.68
N PRO A 188 30.32 -21.01 3.57
CA PRO A 188 30.48 -22.03 4.59
C PRO A 188 31.96 -22.27 4.94
N PRO A 189 32.30 -22.61 6.20
CA PRO A 189 33.68 -22.86 6.63
C PRO A 189 34.43 -23.85 5.73
N GLN A 190 33.73 -24.87 5.22
CA GLN A 190 34.25 -25.92 4.34
C GLN A 190 34.73 -25.40 2.97
N LEU A 191 34.24 -24.23 2.54
CA LEU A 191 34.54 -23.63 1.24
C LEU A 191 35.51 -22.44 1.32
N ARG A 192 35.82 -21.92 2.51
CA ARG A 192 36.66 -20.71 2.70
C ARG A 192 38.08 -20.80 2.12
N LYS A 193 38.63 -22.01 1.98
CA LYS A 193 39.97 -22.25 1.41
C LYS A 193 39.97 -22.41 -0.12
N LYS A 194 38.81 -22.41 -0.77
CA LYS A 194 38.69 -22.58 -2.22
C LYS A 194 38.70 -21.23 -2.93
N ASN A 195 39.18 -21.20 -4.17
CA ASN A 195 39.01 -20.02 -5.02
C ASN A 195 37.57 -19.94 -5.52
N LEU A 196 36.78 -19.04 -4.92
CA LEU A 196 35.35 -18.87 -5.20
C LEU A 196 35.04 -17.68 -6.11
N ILE A 197 36.05 -16.91 -6.54
CA ILE A 197 35.87 -15.68 -7.33
C ILE A 197 35.07 -15.96 -8.61
N GLU A 198 35.57 -16.85 -9.46
CA GLU A 198 34.94 -17.19 -10.74
C GLU A 198 33.62 -17.98 -10.58
N PRO A 199 33.50 -18.97 -9.67
CA PRO A 199 32.23 -19.61 -9.38
C PRO A 199 31.12 -18.63 -8.97
N VAL A 200 31.43 -17.68 -8.08
CA VAL A 200 30.46 -16.70 -7.58
C VAL A 200 30.07 -15.71 -8.68
N ARG A 201 31.02 -15.21 -9.48
CA ARG A 201 30.70 -14.36 -10.65
C ARG A 201 29.74 -15.04 -11.63
N LYS A 202 29.96 -16.31 -11.93
CA LYS A 202 29.06 -17.09 -12.80
C LYS A 202 27.68 -17.28 -12.18
N LEU A 203 27.58 -17.51 -10.86
CA LEU A 203 26.30 -17.56 -10.15
C LEU A 203 25.52 -16.25 -10.30
N LEU A 204 26.17 -15.09 -10.07
CA LEU A 204 25.53 -13.78 -10.23
C LEU A 204 25.03 -13.56 -11.65
N MET A 205 25.82 -13.94 -12.66
CA MET A 205 25.39 -13.87 -14.05
C MET A 205 24.16 -14.75 -14.33
N HIS A 206 24.10 -15.95 -13.73
CA HIS A 206 22.92 -16.82 -13.83
C HIS A 206 21.69 -16.23 -13.13
N LEU A 207 21.86 -15.65 -11.94
CA LEU A 207 20.79 -14.97 -11.21
C LEU A 207 20.25 -13.78 -12.02
N ASN A 208 21.14 -12.93 -12.55
CA ASN A 208 20.75 -11.78 -13.35
C ASN A 208 20.01 -12.18 -14.64
N ARG A 209 20.44 -13.24 -15.32
CA ARG A 209 19.71 -13.77 -16.50
C ARG A 209 18.33 -14.31 -16.15
N LYS A 210 18.15 -14.90 -14.97
CA LYS A 210 16.89 -15.48 -14.51
C LYS A 210 16.02 -14.51 -13.71
N ARG A 211 16.49 -13.28 -13.47
CA ARG A 211 15.87 -12.33 -12.53
C ARG A 211 14.38 -12.13 -12.79
N ALA A 212 13.99 -11.84 -14.03
CA ALA A 212 12.58 -11.66 -14.38
C ALA A 212 11.75 -12.91 -14.05
N ALA A 213 12.22 -14.12 -14.39
CA ALA A 213 11.53 -15.36 -14.06
C ALA A 213 11.47 -15.64 -12.55
N ILE A 214 12.49 -15.22 -11.80
CA ILE A 214 12.51 -15.32 -10.33
C ILE A 214 11.47 -14.38 -9.73
N GLU A 215 11.47 -13.12 -10.16
CA GLU A 215 10.53 -12.09 -9.72
C GLU A 215 9.08 -12.49 -10.06
N MET A 216 8.81 -12.97 -11.28
CA MET A 216 7.48 -13.45 -11.69
C MET A 216 6.94 -14.55 -10.77
N ARG A 217 7.79 -15.51 -10.39
CA ARG A 217 7.37 -16.64 -9.54
C ARG A 217 7.22 -16.25 -8.07
N ASP A 218 8.09 -15.36 -7.59
CA ASP A 218 7.98 -14.81 -6.25
C ASP A 218 6.69 -13.98 -6.13
N ASN A 219 6.40 -13.14 -7.12
CA ASN A 219 5.15 -12.40 -7.25
C ASN A 219 3.95 -13.34 -7.24
N GLU A 220 3.95 -14.40 -8.06
CA GLU A 220 2.87 -15.39 -8.09
C GLU A 220 2.62 -15.96 -6.69
N THR A 221 3.68 -16.44 -6.02
CA THR A 221 3.60 -17.04 -4.67
C THR A 221 3.09 -16.05 -3.62
N MET A 222 3.57 -14.80 -3.68
CA MET A 222 3.16 -13.72 -2.80
C MET A 222 1.68 -13.39 -2.98
N VAL A 223 1.19 -13.34 -4.22
CA VAL A 223 -0.22 -13.13 -4.54
C VAL A 223 -1.09 -14.27 -3.99
N LYS A 224 -0.71 -15.54 -4.17
CA LYS A 224 -1.49 -16.67 -3.60
C LYS A 224 -1.60 -16.59 -2.09
N GLY A 225 -0.48 -16.31 -1.43
CA GLY A 225 -0.43 -16.15 0.02
C GLY A 225 -1.32 -15.01 0.50
N ALA A 226 -1.23 -13.84 -0.14
CA ALA A 226 -2.04 -12.68 0.22
C ALA A 226 -3.54 -12.94 -0.01
N LEU A 227 -3.93 -13.57 -1.13
CA LEU A 227 -5.33 -13.95 -1.39
C LEU A 227 -5.86 -14.92 -0.34
N PHE A 228 -5.05 -15.90 0.07
CA PHE A 228 -5.41 -16.80 1.16
C PHE A 228 -5.59 -16.04 2.49
N GLU A 229 -4.68 -15.13 2.82
CA GLU A 229 -4.79 -14.29 4.02
C GLU A 229 -6.04 -13.40 4.02
N PHE A 230 -6.41 -12.81 2.87
CA PHE A 230 -7.65 -12.03 2.76
C PHE A 230 -8.89 -12.90 2.94
N LYS A 231 -8.91 -14.14 2.42
CA LYS A 231 -10.02 -15.08 2.65
C LYS A 231 -10.17 -15.41 4.13
N GLU A 232 -9.07 -15.77 4.77
CA GLU A 232 -9.03 -16.08 6.21
C GLU A 232 -9.49 -14.89 7.06
N LEU A 233 -9.05 -13.68 6.69
CA LEU A 233 -9.47 -12.45 7.37
C LEU A 233 -10.97 -12.16 7.19
N ASN A 234 -11.53 -12.39 6.00
CA ASN A 234 -12.96 -12.24 5.76
C ASN A 234 -13.78 -13.23 6.60
N LEU A 235 -13.33 -14.49 6.70
CA LEU A 235 -13.95 -15.51 7.54
C LEU A 235 -13.85 -15.12 9.02
N ALA A 236 -12.69 -14.65 9.48
CA ALA A 236 -12.49 -14.18 10.85
C ALA A 236 -13.40 -12.98 11.19
N LEU A 237 -13.54 -12.02 10.28
CA LEU A 237 -14.44 -10.88 10.44
C LEU A 237 -15.90 -11.33 10.53
N SER A 238 -16.31 -12.23 9.65
CA SER A 238 -17.67 -12.77 9.62
C SER A 238 -17.99 -13.53 10.91
N ALA A 239 -17.09 -14.39 11.37
CA ALA A 239 -17.23 -15.10 12.64
C ALA A 239 -17.28 -14.12 13.84
N TYR A 240 -16.43 -13.10 13.85
CA TYR A 240 -16.38 -12.11 14.93
C TYR A 240 -17.66 -11.28 15.01
N PHE A 241 -18.26 -10.91 13.87
CA PHE A 241 -19.51 -10.14 13.80
C PHE A 241 -20.76 -11.01 13.55
N GLN A 242 -20.65 -12.33 13.71
CA GLN A 242 -21.75 -13.25 13.46
C GLN A 242 -23.06 -12.86 14.18
N PRO A 243 -23.05 -12.45 15.48
CA PRO A 243 -24.28 -12.04 16.15
C PRO A 243 -24.94 -10.80 15.53
N GLU A 244 -24.17 -9.84 15.04
CA GLU A 244 -24.67 -8.64 14.36
C GLU A 244 -25.18 -8.94 12.95
N ILE A 245 -24.51 -9.85 12.23
CA ILE A 245 -24.91 -10.31 10.90
C ILE A 245 -26.26 -11.02 10.99
N GLU A 246 -26.40 -11.99 11.90
CA GLU A 246 -27.63 -12.77 12.11
C GLU A 246 -28.81 -11.88 12.49
N LYS A 247 -28.57 -10.88 13.35
CA LYS A 247 -29.60 -9.93 13.80
C LYS A 247 -29.86 -8.80 12.81
N ARG A 248 -29.08 -8.72 11.71
CA ARG A 248 -29.07 -7.59 10.76
C ARG A 248 -28.94 -6.24 11.45
N SER A 249 -28.18 -6.20 12.54
CA SER A 249 -28.02 -5.03 13.41
C SER A 249 -26.57 -4.57 13.37
N ALA A 250 -26.12 -4.10 12.20
CA ALA A 250 -24.74 -3.70 11.98
C ALA A 250 -24.36 -2.49 12.83
N ASN A 251 -23.49 -2.70 13.82
CA ASN A 251 -22.99 -1.61 14.65
C ASN A 251 -21.93 -0.77 13.88
N PRO A 252 -21.62 0.47 14.32
CA PRO A 252 -20.62 1.32 13.66
C PRO A 252 -19.22 0.69 13.56
N PHE A 253 -18.84 -0.16 14.51
CA PHE A 253 -17.54 -0.82 14.52
C PHE A 253 -17.45 -1.92 13.46
N MET A 254 -18.49 -2.73 13.28
CA MET A 254 -18.61 -3.71 12.20
C MET A 254 -18.46 -3.05 10.83
N ARG A 255 -19.22 -1.98 10.57
CA ARG A 255 -19.12 -1.22 9.32
C ARG A 255 -17.71 -0.69 9.09
N PHE A 256 -17.08 -0.14 10.13
CA PHE A 256 -15.70 0.35 10.06
C PHE A 256 -14.71 -0.77 9.70
N MET A 257 -14.79 -1.93 10.35
CA MET A 257 -13.88 -3.06 10.11
C MET A 257 -14.01 -3.62 8.69
N PHE A 258 -15.24 -3.83 8.20
CA PHE A 258 -15.46 -4.31 6.83
C PHE A 258 -15.09 -3.24 5.78
N THR A 259 -15.31 -1.94 6.06
CA THR A 259 -14.84 -0.85 5.20
C THR A 259 -13.31 -0.87 5.05
N ARG A 260 -12.59 -1.09 6.16
CA ARG A 260 -11.13 -1.21 6.16
C ARG A 260 -10.67 -2.44 5.40
N PHE A 261 -11.32 -3.58 5.60
CA PHE A 261 -11.05 -4.80 4.82
C PHE A 261 -11.17 -4.54 3.32
N ALA A 262 -12.31 -4.00 2.85
CA ALA A 262 -12.53 -3.72 1.44
C ALA A 262 -11.50 -2.73 0.88
N SER A 263 -11.19 -1.66 1.63
CA SER A 263 -10.18 -0.66 1.22
C SER A 263 -8.78 -1.26 1.06
N GLU A 264 -8.36 -2.14 1.97
CA GLU A 264 -7.07 -2.82 1.89
C GLU A 264 -7.04 -3.84 0.74
N PHE A 265 -8.13 -4.59 0.54
CA PHE A 265 -8.24 -5.55 -0.55
C PHE A 265 -8.25 -4.88 -1.93
N ILE A 266 -8.98 -3.79 -2.08
CA ILE A 266 -8.99 -2.97 -3.29
C ILE A 266 -7.58 -2.43 -3.60
N ARG A 267 -6.86 -1.96 -2.57
CA ARG A 267 -5.48 -1.51 -2.75
C ARG A 267 -4.60 -2.65 -3.25
N PHE A 268 -4.71 -3.83 -2.66
CA PHE A 268 -3.99 -5.03 -3.10
C PHE A 268 -4.31 -5.41 -4.55
N ARG A 269 -5.59 -5.42 -4.95
CA ARG A 269 -6.01 -5.70 -6.34
C ARG A 269 -5.34 -4.77 -7.35
N ARG A 270 -5.16 -3.49 -7.00
CA ARG A 270 -4.46 -2.54 -7.84
C ARG A 270 -2.95 -2.80 -7.88
N GLU A 271 -2.33 -3.03 -6.72
CA GLU A 271 -0.89 -3.30 -6.61
C GLU A 271 -0.47 -4.55 -7.41
N ILE A 272 -1.29 -5.61 -7.41
CA ILE A 272 -0.96 -6.83 -8.18
C ILE A 272 -1.07 -6.64 -9.70
N GLY A 273 -1.88 -5.70 -10.17
CA GLY A 273 -1.98 -5.36 -11.59
C GLY A 273 -0.70 -4.76 -12.16
N GLU A 274 0.17 -4.22 -11.31
CA GLU A 274 1.47 -3.64 -11.68
C GLU A 274 2.62 -4.66 -11.64
N LEU A 275 2.37 -5.90 -11.17
CA LEU A 275 3.41 -6.91 -11.01
C LEU A 275 3.81 -7.56 -12.33
N ILE A 276 5.13 -7.64 -12.56
CA ILE A 276 5.71 -8.31 -13.72
C ILE A 276 5.28 -9.78 -13.75
N GLY A 277 4.66 -10.19 -14.86
CA GLY A 277 4.26 -11.56 -15.18
C GLY A 277 3.04 -12.09 -14.43
N TYR A 278 2.33 -11.26 -13.69
CA TYR A 278 1.00 -11.63 -13.21
C TYR A 278 -0.01 -11.49 -14.37
N THR A 279 -0.44 -12.64 -14.91
CA THR A 279 -1.43 -12.70 -16.02
C THR A 279 -2.84 -13.04 -15.54
N GLY A 280 -3.17 -12.79 -14.26
CA GLY A 280 -4.50 -13.07 -13.71
C GLY A 280 -4.80 -14.54 -13.43
N GLY A 281 -3.78 -15.41 -13.35
CA GLY A 281 -3.97 -16.86 -13.14
C GLY A 281 -4.66 -17.24 -11.81
N GLU A 282 -4.61 -16.36 -10.80
CA GLU A 282 -5.44 -16.47 -9.61
C GLU A 282 -6.40 -15.29 -9.53
N SER A 283 -7.70 -15.57 -9.67
CA SER A 283 -8.69 -14.50 -9.71
C SER A 283 -8.88 -13.88 -8.32
N THR A 284 -8.83 -12.55 -8.26
CA THR A 284 -9.27 -11.78 -7.08
C THR A 284 -10.76 -11.93 -6.81
N GLU A 285 -11.52 -12.45 -7.78
CA GLU A 285 -12.96 -12.76 -7.64
C GLU A 285 -13.22 -13.90 -6.64
N GLN A 286 -12.18 -14.60 -6.18
CA GLN A 286 -12.32 -15.64 -5.15
C GLN A 286 -12.73 -15.11 -3.76
N ILE A 287 -12.74 -13.79 -3.58
CA ILE A 287 -13.18 -13.14 -2.33
C ILE A 287 -14.46 -12.40 -2.64
N GLU A 288 -15.58 -13.08 -2.39
CA GLU A 288 -16.92 -12.50 -2.47
C GLU A 288 -17.40 -12.14 -1.07
N LEU A 289 -17.99 -10.95 -0.93
CA LEU A 289 -18.63 -10.54 0.30
C LEU A 289 -20.07 -11.07 0.31
N PRO A 290 -20.52 -11.71 1.40
CA PRO A 290 -21.94 -11.99 1.61
C PRO A 290 -22.77 -10.72 1.42
N LYS A 291 -23.98 -10.87 0.89
CA LYS A 291 -24.86 -9.74 0.56
C LYS A 291 -25.10 -8.83 1.76
N GLU A 292 -25.28 -9.41 2.94
CA GLU A 292 -25.48 -8.68 4.20
C GLU A 292 -24.30 -7.77 4.58
N ILE A 293 -23.09 -8.09 4.11
CA ILE A 293 -21.89 -7.30 4.30
C ILE A 293 -21.72 -6.30 3.15
N ALA A 294 -21.99 -6.72 1.91
CA ALA A 294 -21.92 -5.86 0.74
C ALA A 294 -22.89 -4.67 0.86
N ASP A 295 -24.10 -4.88 1.38
CA ASP A 295 -25.15 -3.87 1.55
C ASP A 295 -24.84 -2.88 2.71
N LEU A 296 -23.75 -3.07 3.46
CA LEU A 296 -23.40 -2.15 4.55
C LEU A 296 -22.89 -0.82 4.00
N PHE A 297 -23.37 0.29 4.57
CA PHE A 297 -22.82 1.60 4.29
C PHE A 297 -21.37 1.74 4.75
N VAL A 298 -20.58 2.40 3.92
CA VAL A 298 -19.16 2.70 4.17
C VAL A 298 -19.00 3.52 5.45
N LYS A 299 -18.00 3.16 6.26
CA LYS A 299 -17.65 3.88 7.49
C LYS A 299 -16.14 4.03 7.61
N ASN A 300 -15.62 5.18 7.15
CA ASN A 300 -14.17 5.46 7.13
C ASN A 300 -13.63 6.00 8.45
N VAL A 301 -14.50 6.57 9.28
CA VAL A 301 -14.15 7.19 10.55
C VAL A 301 -14.23 6.14 11.65
N ALA A 302 -13.13 5.97 12.37
CA ALA A 302 -13.11 5.06 13.51
C ALA A 302 -14.17 5.48 14.56
N PRO A 303 -14.89 4.53 15.17
CA PRO A 303 -15.79 4.84 16.28
C PRO A 303 -15.09 5.63 17.38
N LYS A 304 -15.83 6.54 18.05
CA LYS A 304 -15.28 7.43 19.08
C LYS A 304 -14.49 6.67 20.15
N ASP A 305 -15.00 5.49 20.54
CA ASP A 305 -14.40 4.59 21.52
C ASP A 305 -12.99 4.08 21.13
N LEU A 306 -12.60 4.17 19.86
CA LEU A 306 -11.25 3.80 19.37
C LEU A 306 -10.32 5.00 19.19
N THR A 307 -10.87 6.20 19.20
CA THR A 307 -10.15 7.45 18.94
C THR A 307 -9.95 8.20 20.26
N GLY A 308 -9.06 9.20 20.27
CA GLY A 308 -9.06 10.16 21.38
C GLY A 308 -9.11 11.58 20.85
N ASP A 309 -9.36 12.53 21.73
CA ASP A 309 -9.82 13.89 21.41
C ASP A 309 -8.75 14.83 20.83
N THR A 310 -7.69 14.29 20.22
CA THR A 310 -6.55 15.10 19.75
C THR A 310 -6.72 15.42 18.27
N ILE A 311 -7.47 16.48 18.00
CA ILE A 311 -7.51 17.12 16.68
C ILE A 311 -6.18 17.88 16.50
N SER A 312 -5.54 17.72 15.36
CA SER A 312 -4.36 18.52 15.02
C SER A 312 -4.47 19.13 13.63
N PHE A 313 -4.00 20.37 13.52
CA PHE A 313 -3.95 21.11 12.27
C PHE A 313 -2.50 21.51 11.97
N ILE A 314 -2.10 21.35 10.70
CA ILE A 314 -0.79 21.72 10.20
C ILE A 314 -1.00 22.45 8.88
N GLY A 315 -0.48 23.66 8.72
CA GLY A 315 -0.62 24.42 7.47
C GLY A 315 -0.48 25.93 7.65
N ASP A 316 -0.60 26.67 6.56
CA ASP A 316 -0.57 28.13 6.57
C ASP A 316 -1.75 28.69 7.38
N ARG A 317 -1.47 29.71 8.19
CA ARG A 317 -2.47 30.37 9.04
C ARG A 317 -3.60 31.04 8.25
N THR A 318 -3.34 31.43 7.01
CA THR A 318 -4.32 32.06 6.12
C THR A 318 -5.33 31.05 5.58
N VAL A 319 -4.96 29.78 5.45
CA VAL A 319 -5.81 28.73 4.88
C VAL A 319 -6.54 27.93 5.96
N TRP A 320 -5.88 27.61 7.08
CA TRP A 320 -6.50 26.78 8.13
C TRP A 320 -7.61 27.52 8.91
N MET A 321 -7.60 28.85 9.03
CA MET A 321 -8.61 29.58 9.81
C MET A 321 -9.99 29.55 9.14
N PRO A 322 -10.11 29.86 7.83
CA PRO A 322 -11.37 29.65 7.09
C PRO A 322 -11.82 28.19 7.15
N LEU A 323 -10.89 27.25 7.00
CA LEU A 323 -11.17 25.81 7.05
C LEU A 323 -11.72 25.36 8.41
N MET A 324 -11.13 25.82 9.53
CA MET A 324 -11.65 25.50 10.87
C MET A 324 -13.05 26.08 11.09
N ARG A 325 -13.32 27.29 10.59
CA ARG A 325 -14.66 27.88 10.67
C ARG A 325 -15.69 27.07 9.88
N ALA A 326 -15.30 26.56 8.72
CA ALA A 326 -16.18 25.75 7.86
C ALA A 326 -16.44 24.34 8.42
N LEU A 327 -15.50 23.77 9.17
CA LEU A 327 -15.57 22.37 9.66
C LEU A 327 -16.01 22.21 11.12
N GLU A 328 -16.18 23.32 11.85
CA GLU A 328 -16.63 23.35 13.24
C GLU A 328 -15.77 22.49 14.21
N LEU A 329 -16.38 21.99 15.31
CA LEU A 329 -15.70 21.25 16.39
C LEU A 329 -15.44 19.77 16.06
N GLN A 330 -15.95 19.24 14.93
CA GLN A 330 -15.79 17.82 14.55
C GLN A 330 -15.34 17.66 13.08
N PRO A 331 -14.08 18.00 12.76
CA PRO A 331 -13.59 18.06 11.38
C PRO A 331 -13.76 16.76 10.61
N ALA A 332 -13.46 15.59 11.17
CA ALA A 332 -13.60 14.33 10.44
C ALA A 332 -15.04 14.09 9.98
N LEU A 333 -16.02 14.31 10.85
CA LEU A 333 -17.42 14.08 10.49
C LEU A 333 -17.93 15.11 9.49
N ALA A 334 -17.56 16.38 9.67
CA ALA A 334 -17.89 17.43 8.72
C ALA A 334 -17.30 17.15 7.32
N ILE A 335 -16.05 16.70 7.25
CA ILE A 335 -15.40 16.36 5.97
C ILE A 335 -16.08 15.17 5.30
N GLU A 336 -16.43 14.12 6.04
CA GLU A 336 -17.07 12.94 5.44
C GLU A 336 -18.47 13.25 4.88
N ALA A 337 -19.15 14.27 5.42
CA ALA A 337 -20.44 14.75 4.92
C ALA A 337 -20.33 15.62 3.66
N LEU A 338 -19.12 16.05 3.27
CA LEU A 338 -18.93 16.83 2.05
C LEU A 338 -19.24 16.00 0.79
N PRO A 339 -19.57 16.67 -0.33
CA PRO A 339 -19.69 16.01 -1.63
C PRO A 339 -18.39 15.32 -2.05
N ASN A 340 -18.51 14.17 -2.71
CA ASN A 340 -17.36 13.48 -3.29
C ASN A 340 -16.89 14.21 -4.55
N LEU A 341 -15.57 14.20 -4.81
CA LEU A 341 -15.02 14.68 -6.09
C LEU A 341 -15.52 13.79 -7.23
N LEU A 342 -16.35 14.36 -8.09
CA LEU A 342 -16.95 13.64 -9.22
C LEU A 342 -15.96 13.52 -10.39
N GLN A 343 -15.00 12.60 -10.24
CA GLN A 343 -14.11 12.21 -11.32
C GLN A 343 -14.87 11.52 -12.46
N PRO A 344 -14.37 11.56 -13.71
CA PRO A 344 -15.04 10.94 -14.85
C PRO A 344 -15.44 9.47 -14.63
N ARG A 345 -14.55 8.68 -14.02
CA ARG A 345 -14.86 7.28 -13.69
C ARG A 345 -16.08 7.15 -12.77
N LEU A 346 -16.15 7.96 -11.71
CA LEU A 346 -17.26 7.95 -10.77
C LEU A 346 -18.57 8.37 -11.43
N ARG A 347 -18.53 9.46 -12.23
CA ARG A 347 -19.71 9.97 -12.95
C ARG A 347 -20.28 8.92 -13.90
N LYS A 348 -19.41 8.23 -14.64
CA LYS A 348 -19.81 7.15 -15.55
C LYS A 348 -20.50 6.02 -14.80
N TRP A 349 -19.95 5.60 -13.66
CA TRP A 349 -20.52 4.54 -12.83
C TRP A 349 -21.88 4.93 -12.23
N LEU A 350 -21.99 6.12 -11.62
CA LEU A 350 -23.26 6.63 -11.07
C LEU A 350 -24.35 6.71 -12.15
N LYS A 351 -24.00 7.22 -13.34
CA LYS A 351 -24.94 7.30 -14.47
C LYS A 351 -25.39 5.91 -14.94
N ALA A 352 -24.48 4.93 -14.98
CA ALA A 352 -24.83 3.56 -15.35
C ALA A 352 -25.78 2.91 -14.33
N GLY A 353 -25.62 3.24 -13.05
CA GLY A 353 -26.50 2.79 -11.96
C GLY A 353 -27.78 3.62 -11.77
N ASN A 354 -28.00 4.68 -12.57
CA ASN A 354 -29.07 5.66 -12.37
C ASN A 354 -29.07 6.28 -10.95
N MET A 355 -27.87 6.54 -10.41
CA MET A 355 -27.61 7.13 -9.11
C MET A 355 -27.20 8.59 -9.23
N ASP A 356 -27.45 9.38 -8.20
CA ASP A 356 -27.04 10.79 -8.14
C ASP A 356 -25.67 10.98 -7.47
N ALA A 357 -25.19 12.23 -7.45
CA ALA A 357 -23.90 12.59 -6.86
C ALA A 357 -23.82 12.43 -5.33
N GLY A 358 -24.97 12.35 -4.66
CA GLY A 358 -25.12 12.18 -3.22
C GLY A 358 -25.33 10.72 -2.79
N HIS A 359 -25.15 9.76 -3.69
CA HIS A 359 -25.28 8.33 -3.40
C HIS A 359 -24.49 7.92 -2.16
N ASP A 360 -25.18 7.25 -1.22
CA ASP A 360 -24.58 6.67 -0.03
C ASP A 360 -23.91 5.34 -0.38
N PHE A 361 -22.58 5.36 -0.51
CA PHE A 361 -21.81 4.19 -0.92
C PHE A 361 -21.88 3.06 0.10
N THR A 362 -22.10 1.86 -0.42
CA THR A 362 -21.99 0.59 0.28
C THR A 362 -20.62 -0.03 0.11
N ILE A 363 -20.30 -1.05 0.91
CA ILE A 363 -19.05 -1.81 0.77
C ILE A 363 -19.01 -2.55 -0.56
N GLY A 364 -20.15 -3.07 -1.04
CA GLY A 364 -20.30 -3.65 -2.36
C GLY A 364 -19.92 -2.65 -3.46
N ASP A 365 -20.40 -1.41 -3.37
CA ASP A 365 -20.06 -0.36 -4.34
C ASP A 365 -18.55 -0.11 -4.43
N LEU A 366 -17.83 -0.16 -3.30
CA LEU A 366 -16.36 -0.03 -3.30
C LEU A 366 -15.68 -1.17 -4.07
N MET A 367 -16.17 -2.40 -3.87
CA MET A 367 -15.62 -3.60 -4.50
C MET A 367 -15.85 -3.58 -6.02
N ASP A 368 -17.02 -3.12 -6.45
CA ASP A 368 -17.40 -2.96 -7.86
C ASP A 368 -16.64 -1.82 -8.54
N LEU A 369 -16.53 -0.67 -7.87
CA LEU A 369 -15.75 0.46 -8.36
C LEU A 369 -14.27 0.12 -8.45
N GLY A 370 -13.74 -0.72 -7.55
CA GLY A 370 -12.32 -1.03 -7.47
C GLY A 370 -11.47 0.13 -6.93
N TYR A 371 -12.09 1.11 -6.28
CA TYR A 371 -11.46 2.20 -5.52
C TYR A 371 -12.46 2.79 -4.52
N ASP A 372 -11.97 3.63 -3.60
CA ASP A 372 -12.80 4.32 -2.61
C ASP A 372 -13.14 5.76 -3.07
N PRO A 373 -14.36 6.03 -3.57
CA PRO A 373 -14.76 7.34 -4.06
C PRO A 373 -14.96 8.36 -2.93
N THR A 374 -15.11 7.91 -1.68
CA THR A 374 -15.31 8.78 -0.52
C THR A 374 -14.01 9.42 -0.03
N ARG A 375 -12.87 9.05 -0.63
CA ARG A 375 -11.53 9.49 -0.25
C ARG A 375 -11.23 10.93 -0.67
N LEU A 376 -11.89 11.44 -1.70
CA LEU A 376 -11.71 12.80 -2.22
C LEU A 376 -13.00 13.58 -2.03
N LYS A 377 -12.93 14.65 -1.24
CA LYS A 377 -14.07 15.49 -0.87
C LYS A 377 -13.89 16.91 -1.40
N GLU A 378 -14.95 17.52 -1.91
CA GLU A 378 -14.93 18.90 -2.39
C GLU A 378 -15.40 19.87 -1.30
N ILE A 379 -14.72 21.01 -1.19
CA ILE A 379 -15.11 22.11 -0.30
C ILE A 379 -14.85 23.45 -0.99
N THR A 380 -15.71 24.44 -0.73
CA THR A 380 -15.50 25.82 -1.19
C THR A 380 -15.12 26.66 0.01
N LEU A 381 -13.99 27.37 -0.06
CA LEU A 381 -13.53 28.29 0.98
C LEU A 381 -13.38 29.67 0.35
N ASP A 382 -14.05 30.68 0.92
CA ASP A 382 -14.01 32.06 0.43
C ASP A 382 -14.29 32.20 -1.09
N GLY A 383 -15.18 31.35 -1.63
CA GLY A 383 -15.55 31.32 -3.05
C GLY A 383 -14.64 30.49 -3.96
N GLU A 384 -13.52 29.97 -3.43
CA GLU A 384 -12.55 29.19 -4.19
C GLU A 384 -12.71 27.68 -3.92
N PRO A 385 -12.59 26.81 -4.95
CA PRO A 385 -12.77 25.37 -4.80
C PRO A 385 -11.49 24.65 -4.36
N PHE A 386 -11.64 23.77 -3.38
CA PHE A 386 -10.58 22.93 -2.82
C PHE A 386 -11.00 21.46 -2.77
N VAL A 387 -10.00 20.60 -2.63
CA VAL A 387 -10.18 19.16 -2.44
C VAL A 387 -9.50 18.74 -1.13
N LEU A 388 -10.20 17.95 -0.35
CA LEU A 388 -9.68 17.24 0.82
C LEU A 388 -9.44 15.78 0.45
N HIS A 389 -8.19 15.34 0.59
CA HIS A 389 -7.79 13.96 0.35
C HIS A 389 -7.59 13.21 1.65
N ARG A 390 -8.43 12.21 1.91
CA ARG A 390 -8.25 11.30 3.05
C ARG A 390 -7.05 10.39 2.79
N ILE A 391 -6.15 10.34 3.75
CA ILE A 391 -4.99 9.45 3.78
C ILE A 391 -4.93 8.74 5.13
N SER A 392 -4.35 7.54 5.16
CA SER A 392 -4.03 6.90 6.43
C SER A 392 -2.97 7.72 7.17
N ARG A 393 -3.13 7.84 8.48
CA ARG A 393 -2.21 8.58 9.35
C ARG A 393 -0.76 8.08 9.27
N ARG A 394 -0.54 6.80 8.93
CA ARG A 394 0.80 6.22 8.71
C ARG A 394 1.55 6.85 7.55
N MET A 395 0.85 7.41 6.57
CA MET A 395 1.44 8.05 5.39
C MET A 395 1.88 9.49 5.67
N LEU A 396 1.52 10.07 6.82
CA LEU A 396 1.85 11.47 7.12
C LEU A 396 3.34 11.81 7.08
N PRO A 397 4.27 10.97 7.60
CA PRO A 397 5.69 11.25 7.49
C PRO A 397 6.15 11.35 6.03
N GLU A 398 5.70 10.44 5.17
CA GLU A 398 5.98 10.50 3.73
C GLU A 398 5.37 11.74 3.07
N TYR A 399 4.14 12.10 3.44
CA TYR A 399 3.49 13.32 2.94
C TYR A 399 4.24 14.59 3.36
N LYS A 400 4.76 14.65 4.60
CA LYS A 400 5.59 15.77 5.06
C LYS A 400 6.92 15.84 4.31
N GLU A 401 7.56 14.69 4.08
CA GLU A 401 8.78 14.63 3.27
C GLU A 401 8.50 15.09 1.83
N LYS A 402 7.39 14.63 1.24
CA LYS A 402 6.93 15.01 -0.09
C LYS A 402 6.64 16.50 -0.18
N GLN A 403 5.96 17.08 0.79
CA GLN A 403 5.70 18.53 0.86
C GLN A 403 7.01 19.32 0.84
N LYS A 404 7.98 18.96 1.69
CA LYS A 404 9.29 19.61 1.73
C LYS A 404 10.01 19.52 0.37
N ARG A 405 9.94 18.37 -0.29
CA ARG A 405 10.50 18.21 -1.65
C ARG A 405 9.76 19.07 -2.68
N MET A 406 8.43 19.18 -2.60
CA MET A 406 7.65 20.05 -3.49
C MET A 406 7.96 21.54 -3.28
N GLU A 407 8.30 21.96 -2.06
CA GLU A 407 8.76 23.31 -1.78
C GLU A 407 10.12 23.58 -2.44
N GLN A 408 11.08 22.66 -2.32
CA GLN A 408 12.36 22.74 -3.02
C GLN A 408 12.17 22.78 -4.54
N LEU A 409 11.29 21.93 -5.07
CA LEU A 409 10.93 21.89 -6.48
C LEU A 409 10.37 23.22 -6.97
N SER A 410 9.50 23.86 -6.20
CA SER A 410 8.92 25.14 -6.63
C SER A 410 9.94 26.26 -6.79
N LEU A 411 11.03 26.21 -6.01
CA LEU A 411 12.13 27.17 -6.12
C LEU A 411 12.98 26.88 -7.35
N ALA A 412 13.17 25.60 -7.70
CA ALA A 412 14.03 25.17 -8.79
C ALA A 412 13.35 25.19 -10.17
N MET A 413 12.03 25.00 -10.23
CA MET A 413 11.34 24.69 -11.48
C MET A 413 10.84 25.93 -12.25
N GLY A 414 10.49 27.03 -11.58
CA GLY A 414 9.90 28.20 -12.26
C GLY A 414 8.71 27.84 -13.17
N THR A 415 8.48 28.65 -14.21
CA THR A 415 7.51 28.33 -15.28
C THR A 415 8.17 27.49 -16.38
N ARG A 416 8.21 26.17 -16.19
CA ARG A 416 8.71 25.22 -17.19
C ARG A 416 7.57 24.61 -18.01
N GLN A 417 7.90 24.31 -19.26
CA GLN A 417 7.07 23.49 -20.14
C GLN A 417 7.78 22.18 -20.44
N VAL A 418 6.99 21.14 -20.67
CA VAL A 418 7.45 19.81 -21.04
C VAL A 418 6.60 19.34 -22.20
N MET A 419 7.24 19.08 -23.35
CA MET A 419 6.53 18.74 -24.59
C MET A 419 5.42 19.77 -24.90
N GLY A 420 5.70 21.06 -24.64
CA GLY A 420 4.74 22.17 -24.74
C GLY A 420 3.75 22.31 -23.57
N ALA A 421 3.49 21.26 -22.78
CA ALA A 421 2.58 21.30 -21.65
C ALA A 421 3.16 22.08 -20.47
N HIS A 422 2.36 22.89 -19.77
CA HIS A 422 2.81 23.57 -18.56
C HIS A 422 3.03 22.58 -17.42
N LEU A 423 4.22 22.58 -16.84
CA LEU A 423 4.56 21.74 -15.71
C LEU A 423 4.30 22.50 -14.40
N LEU A 424 3.27 22.09 -13.66
CA LEU A 424 2.74 22.81 -12.52
C LEU A 424 2.80 21.97 -11.24
N LEU A 425 2.78 22.63 -10.09
CA LEU A 425 2.80 21.98 -8.77
C LEU A 425 1.48 22.28 -8.03
N ASN A 426 0.76 21.25 -7.59
CA ASN A 426 -0.40 21.42 -6.70
C ASN A 426 -0.05 20.89 -5.30
N LYS A 427 0.60 21.72 -4.49
CA LYS A 427 1.14 21.33 -3.17
C LYS A 427 0.04 21.14 -2.12
N PRO A 428 0.29 20.33 -1.06
CA PRO A 428 -0.51 20.37 0.16
C PRO A 428 -0.55 21.79 0.75
N LEU A 429 -1.73 22.27 1.12
CA LEU A 429 -1.93 23.57 1.76
C LEU A 429 -2.12 23.45 3.27
N ALA A 430 -2.86 22.43 3.69
CA ALA A 430 -3.11 22.12 5.09
C ALA A 430 -3.31 20.62 5.29
N VAL A 431 -3.10 20.16 6.51
CA VAL A 431 -3.35 18.79 6.96
C VAL A 431 -4.13 18.83 8.26
N ILE A 432 -5.25 18.12 8.29
CA ILE A 432 -6.07 17.90 9.48
C ILE A 432 -5.88 16.45 9.91
N GLN A 433 -5.63 16.19 11.18
CA GLN A 433 -5.71 14.85 11.74
C GLN A 433 -6.85 14.80 12.74
N ASP A 434 -7.78 13.88 12.52
CA ASP A 434 -8.92 13.67 13.38
C ASP A 434 -9.46 12.24 13.22
N MET A 435 -9.97 11.67 14.31
CA MET A 435 -10.61 10.36 14.39
C MET A 435 -9.88 9.21 13.64
N GLY A 436 -8.54 9.20 13.69
CA GLY A 436 -7.70 8.16 13.09
C GLY A 436 -7.33 8.39 11.62
N ASN A 437 -7.94 9.37 10.96
CA ASN A 437 -7.62 9.76 9.59
C ASN A 437 -6.75 11.02 9.55
N ALA A 438 -6.11 11.24 8.40
CA ALA A 438 -5.58 12.53 8.05
C ALA A 438 -6.20 13.01 6.72
N TYR A 439 -6.47 14.31 6.63
CA TYR A 439 -7.08 14.95 5.47
C TYR A 439 -6.13 16.02 4.96
N VAL A 440 -5.73 15.90 3.70
CA VAL A 440 -4.81 16.84 3.05
C VAL A 440 -5.62 17.78 2.15
N LEU A 441 -5.60 19.07 2.47
CA LEU A 441 -6.23 20.11 1.66
C LEU A 441 -5.32 20.51 0.50
N ARG A 442 -5.88 20.58 -0.70
CA ARG A 442 -5.24 21.07 -1.93
C ARG A 442 -6.20 21.92 -2.73
N ARG A 443 -5.68 22.72 -3.66
CA ARG A 443 -6.53 23.40 -4.64
C ARG A 443 -7.22 22.36 -5.53
N LYS A 444 -8.48 22.59 -5.85
CA LYS A 444 -9.15 21.82 -6.90
C LYS A 444 -8.49 22.19 -8.23
N ILE A 445 -8.03 21.19 -8.97
CA ILE A 445 -7.44 21.37 -10.30
C ILE A 445 -8.30 20.63 -11.32
N ALA A 446 -8.38 21.17 -12.53
CA ALA A 446 -9.05 20.52 -13.65
C ALA A 446 -8.10 19.49 -14.29
N ALA A 447 -7.85 18.40 -13.56
CA ALA A 447 -6.96 17.32 -13.96
C ALA A 447 -7.38 15.99 -13.33
N ILE A 448 -7.03 14.88 -13.98
CA ILE A 448 -7.20 13.51 -13.46
C ILE A 448 -5.85 12.80 -13.40
N GLY A 449 -5.77 11.71 -12.64
CA GLY A 449 -4.57 10.87 -12.60
C GLY A 449 -4.24 10.33 -14.00
N TRP A 450 -2.95 10.20 -14.33
CA TRP A 450 -2.54 9.70 -15.64
C TRP A 450 -3.02 8.26 -15.90
N ASP A 451 -3.16 7.45 -14.85
CA ASP A 451 -3.74 6.11 -14.85
C ASP A 451 -5.23 6.16 -15.20
N GLU A 452 -6.00 7.05 -14.57
CA GLU A 452 -7.41 7.28 -14.91
C GLU A 452 -7.54 7.81 -16.35
N ALA A 453 -6.68 8.73 -16.77
CA ALA A 453 -6.69 9.25 -18.15
C ALA A 453 -6.47 8.14 -19.18
N GLN A 454 -5.53 7.24 -18.93
CA GLN A 454 -5.29 6.08 -19.79
C GLN A 454 -6.53 5.17 -19.84
N GLU A 455 -7.13 4.87 -18.69
CA GLU A 455 -8.36 4.09 -18.60
C GLU A 455 -9.51 4.73 -19.40
N GLN A 456 -9.72 6.05 -19.25
CA GLN A 456 -10.76 6.78 -19.98
C GLN A 456 -10.50 6.72 -21.50
N ILE A 457 -9.26 6.92 -21.95
CA ILE A 457 -8.88 6.83 -23.37
C ILE A 457 -9.17 5.43 -23.93
N GLN A 458 -8.92 4.39 -23.15
CA GLN A 458 -9.10 3.01 -23.56
C GLN A 458 -10.55 2.53 -23.50
N GLN A 459 -11.40 3.09 -22.63
CA GLN A 459 -12.76 2.57 -22.40
C GLN A 459 -13.88 3.47 -22.96
N ASP A 460 -13.65 4.76 -23.15
CA ASP A 460 -14.67 5.67 -23.67
C ASP A 460 -14.68 5.65 -25.21
N PRO A 461 -15.80 5.31 -25.88
CA PRO A 461 -15.86 5.23 -27.35
C PRO A 461 -15.50 6.52 -28.07
N GLN A 462 -15.77 7.69 -27.48
CA GLN A 462 -15.40 8.99 -28.08
C GLN A 462 -13.88 9.21 -27.96
N LEU A 463 -13.29 8.91 -26.81
CA LEU A 463 -11.85 9.05 -26.60
C LEU A 463 -11.05 8.02 -27.39
N GLN A 464 -11.56 6.80 -27.60
CA GLN A 464 -10.95 5.81 -28.49
C GLN A 464 -10.89 6.27 -29.95
N ARG A 465 -11.87 7.05 -30.41
CA ARG A 465 -11.84 7.66 -31.76
C ARG A 465 -10.74 8.72 -31.82
N LEU A 466 -10.72 9.65 -30.86
CA LEU A 466 -9.68 10.67 -30.77
C LEU A 466 -8.28 10.07 -30.62
N ASN A 467 -8.13 8.97 -29.88
CA ASN A 467 -6.85 8.28 -29.73
C ASN A 467 -6.33 7.72 -31.06
N ARG A 468 -7.21 7.21 -31.92
CA ARG A 468 -6.80 6.72 -33.25
C ARG A 468 -6.28 7.82 -34.15
N GLU A 469 -6.82 9.02 -34.02
CA GLU A 469 -6.46 10.20 -34.83
C GLU A 469 -5.22 10.90 -34.27
N MET A 470 -5.15 11.11 -32.96
CA MET A 470 -4.16 11.96 -32.29
C MET A 470 -3.11 11.19 -31.48
N ARG A 471 -3.23 9.85 -31.38
CA ARG A 471 -2.34 9.00 -30.56
C ARG A 471 -2.24 9.46 -29.11
N LEU A 472 -3.37 9.83 -28.52
CA LEU A 472 -3.50 10.39 -27.16
C LEU A 472 -2.77 9.56 -26.09
N GLU A 473 -2.81 8.23 -26.17
CA GLU A 473 -2.12 7.36 -25.21
C GLU A 473 -0.59 7.50 -25.31
N GLN A 474 -0.05 7.58 -26.52
CA GLN A 474 1.39 7.79 -26.73
C GLN A 474 1.79 9.19 -26.25
N LEU A 475 0.98 10.20 -26.56
CA LEU A 475 1.18 11.57 -26.09
C LEU A 475 1.18 11.63 -24.56
N LEU A 476 0.19 11.02 -23.90
CA LEU A 476 0.05 10.94 -22.45
C LEU A 476 1.32 10.36 -21.80
N LEU A 477 1.74 9.19 -22.26
CA LEU A 477 2.92 8.52 -21.73
C LEU A 477 4.20 9.32 -22.00
N ALA A 478 4.33 9.93 -23.18
CA ALA A 478 5.48 10.78 -23.51
C ALA A 478 5.56 12.02 -22.61
N THR A 479 4.45 12.73 -22.39
CA THR A 479 4.38 13.90 -21.52
C THR A 479 4.72 13.55 -20.07
N VAL A 480 4.16 12.46 -19.53
CA VAL A 480 4.44 12.00 -18.16
C VAL A 480 5.92 11.61 -17.99
N ARG A 481 6.49 10.87 -18.95
CA ARG A 481 7.92 10.49 -18.92
C ARG A 481 8.83 11.70 -19.02
N ALA A 482 8.55 12.63 -19.93
CA ALA A 482 9.32 13.84 -20.08
C ALA A 482 9.27 14.72 -18.82
N ALA A 483 8.13 14.78 -18.14
CA ALA A 483 7.99 15.52 -16.89
C ALA A 483 8.78 14.85 -15.75
N GLY A 484 8.75 13.51 -15.69
CA GLY A 484 9.61 12.73 -14.81
C GLY A 484 11.09 13.02 -15.04
N SER A 485 11.55 13.07 -16.28
CA SER A 485 12.94 13.41 -16.63
C SER A 485 13.35 14.80 -16.16
N VAL A 486 12.51 15.81 -16.39
CA VAL A 486 12.79 17.17 -15.91
C VAL A 486 12.89 17.21 -14.37
N LEU A 487 12.09 16.39 -13.67
CA LEU A 487 12.16 16.29 -12.22
C LEU A 487 13.46 15.66 -11.72
N MET A 488 13.91 14.59 -12.39
CA MET A 488 15.17 13.90 -12.08
C MET A 488 16.35 14.86 -12.22
N GLU A 489 16.41 15.61 -13.32
CA GLU A 489 17.47 16.58 -13.59
C GLU A 489 17.47 17.72 -12.57
N SER A 490 16.30 18.17 -12.13
CA SER A 490 16.18 19.35 -11.27
C SER A 490 16.50 19.09 -9.80
N VAL A 491 16.31 17.85 -9.31
CA VAL A 491 16.45 17.52 -7.87
C VAL A 491 17.39 16.34 -7.61
N GLY A 492 17.97 15.73 -8.65
CA GLY A 492 18.89 14.60 -8.50
C GLY A 492 18.22 13.37 -7.88
N ILE A 493 16.92 13.19 -8.14
CA ILE A 493 16.15 12.04 -7.63
C ILE A 493 16.26 10.91 -8.65
N GLU A 494 16.51 9.68 -8.19
CA GLU A 494 16.50 8.50 -9.05
C GLU A 494 15.15 8.27 -9.73
N ALA A 495 15.16 7.81 -10.98
CA ALA A 495 13.96 7.61 -11.81
C ALA A 495 12.85 6.84 -11.12
N LYS A 496 13.21 5.73 -10.46
CA LYS A 496 12.27 4.88 -9.75
C LYS A 496 11.58 5.63 -8.60
N THR A 497 12.36 6.42 -7.85
CA THR A 497 11.85 7.22 -6.73
C THR A 497 10.92 8.33 -7.18
N VAL A 498 11.13 8.89 -8.38
CA VAL A 498 10.28 9.97 -8.93
C VAL A 498 8.85 9.47 -9.18
N PHE A 499 8.68 8.34 -9.85
CA PHE A 499 7.35 7.79 -10.16
C PHE A 499 6.67 7.15 -8.94
N GLU A 500 7.43 6.67 -7.96
CA GLU A 500 6.88 6.11 -6.72
C GLU A 500 6.41 7.20 -5.74
N LYS A 501 7.11 8.33 -5.64
CA LYS A 501 6.83 9.36 -4.62
C LYS A 501 5.88 10.46 -5.08
N PHE A 502 5.76 10.71 -6.39
CA PHE A 502 4.92 11.78 -6.94
C PHE A 502 3.75 11.22 -7.73
N SER A 503 2.63 11.94 -7.71
CA SER A 503 1.45 11.58 -8.48
C SER A 503 1.26 12.59 -9.61
N TRP A 504 1.17 12.07 -10.84
CA TRP A 504 1.06 12.85 -12.07
C TRP A 504 -0.41 13.01 -12.45
N MET A 505 -0.84 14.26 -12.57
CA MET A 505 -2.20 14.59 -13.02
C MET A 505 -2.14 15.33 -14.35
N ILE A 506 -3.04 15.01 -15.26
CA ILE A 506 -3.07 15.55 -16.62
C ILE A 506 -4.31 16.41 -16.78
N SER A 507 -4.15 17.58 -17.43
CA SER A 507 -5.24 18.53 -17.64
C SER A 507 -6.44 17.90 -18.33
N TRP A 508 -7.60 17.98 -17.68
CA TRP A 508 -8.81 17.26 -18.06
C TRP A 508 -10.06 18.06 -17.73
N ASP A 509 -11.03 18.04 -18.63
CA ASP A 509 -12.38 18.50 -18.37
C ASP A 509 -13.16 17.39 -17.67
N LEU A 510 -13.37 17.57 -16.36
CA LEU A 510 -14.05 16.58 -15.51
C LEU A 510 -15.54 16.42 -15.84
N GLU A 511 -16.17 17.44 -16.44
CA GLU A 511 -17.60 17.42 -16.77
C GLU A 511 -17.83 16.81 -18.15
N ALA A 512 -17.06 17.27 -19.14
CA ALA A 512 -17.16 16.77 -20.52
C ALA A 512 -16.46 15.43 -20.74
N ASN A 513 -15.68 14.96 -19.76
CA ASN A 513 -14.77 13.81 -19.85
C ASN A 513 -13.83 13.90 -21.07
N ARG A 514 -13.05 14.98 -21.17
CA ARG A 514 -12.16 15.21 -22.32
C ARG A 514 -10.79 15.71 -21.88
N PRO A 515 -9.71 15.27 -22.54
CA PRO A 515 -8.38 15.87 -22.33
C PRO A 515 -8.41 17.34 -22.73
N ARG A 516 -7.79 18.20 -21.92
CA ARG A 516 -7.56 19.60 -22.30
C ARG A 516 -6.29 19.67 -23.14
N LEU A 517 -6.49 19.89 -24.43
CA LEU A 517 -5.44 19.95 -25.43
C LEU A 517 -5.42 21.33 -26.09
N PHE A 518 -4.24 21.77 -26.49
CA PHE A 518 -4.07 22.83 -27.47
C PHE A 518 -3.25 22.30 -28.65
N MET A 519 -3.37 22.96 -29.80
CA MET A 519 -2.61 22.63 -30.99
C MET A 519 -1.41 23.56 -31.08
N ASP A 520 -0.21 22.99 -31.19
CA ASP A 520 0.99 23.74 -31.56
C ASP A 520 1.52 23.28 -32.94
N TYR A 521 2.66 23.84 -33.36
CA TYR A 521 3.28 23.50 -34.64
C TYR A 521 3.78 22.05 -34.73
N SER A 522 3.90 21.34 -33.60
CA SER A 522 4.35 19.96 -33.49
C SER A 522 3.20 18.95 -33.35
N GLY A 523 2.00 19.42 -33.02
CA GLY A 523 0.78 18.62 -32.94
C GLY A 523 -0.06 18.94 -31.71
N PRO A 524 -0.92 17.98 -31.28
CA PRO A 524 -1.70 18.14 -30.06
C PRO A 524 -0.81 18.04 -28.82
N VAL A 525 -1.02 18.94 -27.87
CA VAL A 525 -0.29 19.02 -26.60
C VAL A 525 -1.26 19.20 -25.44
N PHE A 526 -1.01 18.56 -24.30
CA PHE A 526 -1.78 18.79 -23.09
C PHE A 526 -1.55 20.20 -22.55
N GLU A 527 -2.62 20.87 -22.12
CA GLU A 527 -2.52 22.22 -21.52
C GLU A 527 -1.55 22.25 -20.33
N SER A 528 -1.69 21.27 -19.41
CA SER A 528 -0.81 21.16 -18.26
C SER A 528 -0.66 19.74 -17.74
N ILE A 529 0.48 19.51 -17.09
CA ILE A 529 0.75 18.36 -16.24
C ILE A 529 1.07 18.86 -14.84
N TRP A 530 0.43 18.27 -13.84
CA TRP A 530 0.56 18.66 -12.45
C TRP A 530 1.27 17.58 -11.65
N ILE A 531 2.18 18.02 -10.80
CA ILE A 531 2.80 17.19 -9.78
C ILE A 531 2.05 17.42 -8.48
N THR A 532 1.56 16.34 -7.88
CA THR A 532 0.81 16.34 -6.61
C THR A 532 1.47 15.47 -5.56
#